data_AF-A0A8S2RF95-F1
#
_entry.id   AF-A0A8S2RF95-F1
#
_cell.length_a   1.000
_cell.length_b   1.000
_cell.length_c   1.000
_cell.angle_alpha   90.00
_cell.angle_beta   90.00
_cell.angle_gamma   90.00
#
_symmetry.space_group_name_H-M   'P 1'
#
loop_
_entity.id
_entity.type
_entity.pdbx_description
1 polymer ?
#
loop_
_entity_poly.entity_id
_entity_poly.type
_entity_poly.pdbx_seq_one_letter_code
_entity_poly.pdbx_strand_id
1 'polypeptide(L)'
;SGKHHLVSCPAELVWNSDEHICDWKPTEPIPDCGSSQAINCRATTRWATNGNVIVGVGNELGRDSQPLNLPGRIFIDIRYGNNVYVVDGNNYRVQKFFGNSLASNGITVVGGNGYGSE
;
A
#
# COMPACT_ATOMS: atom_id res chain seq x y z
N SER A 1 8.93 -6.32 -34.32
CA SER A 1 7.58 -6.83 -34.03
C SER A 1 7.27 -6.59 -32.56
N GLY A 2 6.53 -5.52 -32.25
CA GLY A 2 6.21 -5.16 -30.87
C GLY A 2 5.15 -6.10 -30.31
N LYS A 3 5.38 -6.68 -29.12
CA LYS A 3 4.35 -7.41 -28.40
C LYS A 3 3.28 -6.41 -27.96
N HIS A 4 2.17 -6.38 -28.67
CA HIS A 4 1.00 -5.61 -28.26
C HIS A 4 0.42 -6.25 -27.00
N HIS A 5 0.36 -5.50 -25.90
CA HIS A 5 -0.35 -5.89 -24.70
C HIS A 5 -1.85 -5.95 -25.03
N LEU A 6 -2.42 -7.16 -25.03
CA LEU A 6 -3.75 -7.45 -25.59
C LEU A 6 -4.92 -6.96 -24.71
N VAL A 7 -4.64 -6.50 -23.48
CA VAL A 7 -5.67 -6.10 -22.51
C VAL A 7 -5.25 -4.79 -21.85
N SER A 8 -6.09 -3.76 -21.86
CA SER A 8 -5.78 -2.54 -21.11
C SER A 8 -5.81 -2.81 -19.61
N CYS A 9 -4.97 -2.13 -18.83
CA CYS A 9 -5.00 -2.26 -17.39
C CYS A 9 -6.36 -1.81 -16.80
N PRO A 10 -6.80 -2.42 -15.69
CA PRO A 10 -7.94 -1.93 -14.91
C PRO A 10 -7.77 -0.45 -14.54
N ALA A 11 -8.89 0.21 -14.24
CA ALA A 11 -8.87 1.63 -13.85
C ALA A 11 -7.85 1.88 -12.72
N GLU A 12 -7.17 3.03 -12.79
CA GLU A 12 -6.12 3.49 -11.86
C GLU A 12 -4.76 2.78 -11.97
N LEU A 13 -4.65 1.71 -12.77
CA LEU A 13 -3.40 1.00 -13.03
C LEU A 13 -2.79 1.36 -14.39
N VAL A 14 -1.46 1.27 -14.47
CA VAL A 14 -0.65 1.50 -15.67
C VAL A 14 0.20 0.26 -15.93
N TRP A 15 0.38 -0.10 -17.20
CA TRP A 15 1.21 -1.25 -17.56
C TRP A 15 2.68 -0.98 -17.21
N ASN A 16 3.25 -1.82 -16.35
CA ASN A 16 4.67 -1.85 -16.03
C ASN A 16 5.36 -2.77 -17.05
N SER A 17 6.15 -2.18 -17.95
CA SER A 17 6.86 -2.93 -19.00
C SER A 17 7.98 -3.81 -18.47
N ASP A 18 8.55 -3.46 -17.32
CA ASP A 18 9.73 -4.12 -16.76
C ASP A 18 9.34 -5.39 -16.00
N GLU A 19 8.20 -5.35 -15.30
CA GLU A 19 7.68 -6.49 -14.53
C GLU A 19 6.58 -7.27 -15.28
N HIS A 20 6.13 -6.78 -16.44
CA HIS A 20 5.05 -7.38 -17.22
C HIS A 20 3.74 -7.57 -16.43
N ILE A 21 3.37 -6.57 -15.62
CA ILE A 21 2.13 -6.54 -14.83
C ILE A 21 1.44 -5.18 -14.91
N CYS A 22 0.14 -5.12 -14.59
CA CYS A 22 -0.54 -3.85 -14.32
C CYS A 22 -0.23 -3.40 -12.89
N ASP A 23 0.39 -2.25 -12.77
CA ASP A 23 0.86 -1.70 -11.50
C ASP A 23 0.38 -0.25 -11.33
N TRP A 24 0.49 0.31 -10.12
CA TRP A 24 0.11 1.69 -9.89
C TRP A 24 1.04 2.66 -10.62
N LYS A 25 0.48 3.76 -11.14
CA LYS A 25 1.30 4.82 -11.74
C LYS A 25 2.26 5.40 -10.68
N PRO A 26 3.58 5.43 -10.92
CA PRO A 26 4.50 6.10 -10.02
C PRO A 26 4.09 7.57 -9.87
N THR A 27 3.82 7.99 -8.64
CA THR A 27 3.58 9.41 -8.34
C THR A 27 4.87 10.20 -8.32
N GLU A 28 6.01 9.53 -8.12
CA GLU A 28 7.36 10.06 -8.12
C GLU A 28 8.34 9.03 -8.71
N PRO A 29 9.51 9.43 -9.22
CA PRO A 29 10.56 8.50 -9.63
C PRO A 29 10.92 7.56 -8.48
N ILE A 30 10.97 6.25 -8.73
CA ILE A 30 11.45 5.27 -7.75
C ILE A 30 12.92 5.63 -7.46
N PRO A 31 13.26 6.04 -6.23
CA PRO A 31 14.63 6.43 -5.94
C PRO A 31 15.50 5.17 -5.96
N ASP A 32 16.40 5.09 -6.94
CA ASP A 32 17.35 4.00 -7.02
C ASP A 32 18.35 4.11 -5.86
N CYS A 33 18.56 3.01 -5.15
CA CYS A 33 19.59 2.93 -4.12
C CYS A 33 20.96 3.08 -4.77
N GLY A 34 21.50 4.31 -4.79
CA GLY A 34 22.90 4.58 -5.10
C GLY A 34 23.21 5.34 -6.40
N SER A 35 22.22 5.76 -7.20
CA SER A 35 22.51 6.54 -8.43
C SER A 35 22.39 8.06 -8.27
N SER A 36 21.73 8.54 -7.21
CA SER A 36 21.74 9.95 -6.84
C SER A 36 21.79 10.09 -5.32
N GLN A 37 22.54 11.07 -4.84
CA GLN A 37 22.86 11.37 -3.43
C GLN A 37 21.64 11.69 -2.53
N ALA A 38 20.42 11.38 -2.96
CA ALA A 38 19.17 11.70 -2.29
C ALA A 38 18.71 10.63 -1.29
N ILE A 39 19.03 9.33 -1.48
CA ILE A 39 18.60 8.26 -0.57
C ILE A 39 19.76 7.34 -0.17
N ASN A 40 20.12 7.39 1.11
CA ASN A 40 21.02 6.43 1.73
C ASN A 40 20.23 5.19 2.14
N CYS A 41 20.30 4.11 1.35
CA CYS A 41 19.63 2.84 1.66
C CYS A 41 20.30 2.03 2.78
N ARG A 42 21.29 2.61 3.47
CA ARG A 42 21.86 2.02 4.68
C ARG A 42 20.92 2.33 5.84
N ALA A 43 20.07 1.37 6.19
CA ALA A 43 19.27 1.44 7.42
C ALA A 43 20.21 1.49 8.64
N THR A 44 20.44 2.68 9.19
CA THR A 44 21.23 2.91 10.41
C THR A 44 20.37 3.10 11.66
N THR A 45 19.05 3.08 11.48
CA THR A 45 18.10 3.43 12.52
C THR A 45 17.92 2.29 13.53
N ARG A 46 18.00 2.62 14.82
CA ARG A 46 17.63 1.73 15.92
C ARG A 46 16.13 1.84 16.20
N TRP A 47 15.54 0.82 16.81
CA TRP A 47 14.16 0.88 17.29
C TRP A 47 13.95 2.12 18.17
N ALA A 48 12.90 2.89 17.89
CA ALA A 48 12.50 3.98 18.76
C ALA A 48 12.02 3.40 20.11
N THR A 49 12.33 4.10 21.20
CA THR A 49 11.85 3.72 22.54
C THR A 49 10.34 3.87 22.69
N ASN A 50 9.73 4.74 21.89
CA ASN A 50 8.28 4.92 21.80
C ASN A 50 7.79 4.47 20.41
N GLY A 51 6.71 3.69 20.38
CA GLY A 51 6.02 3.35 19.15
C GLY A 51 5.10 4.49 18.69
N ASN A 52 5.12 4.79 17.40
CA ASN A 52 4.12 5.64 16.76
C ASN A 52 3.12 4.76 16.02
N VAL A 53 1.84 5.12 16.04
CA VAL A 53 0.84 4.50 15.18
C VAL A 53 1.08 5.01 13.76
N ILE A 54 1.29 4.07 12.84
CA ILE A 54 1.58 4.37 11.43
C ILE A 54 0.30 4.26 10.58
N VAL A 55 -0.58 3.31 10.91
CA VAL A 55 -1.84 3.09 10.18
C VAL A 55 -2.95 2.66 11.14
N GLY A 56 -4.18 3.04 10.80
CA GLY A 56 -5.37 2.78 11.60
C GLY A 56 -5.51 3.70 12.81
N VAL A 57 -6.72 3.71 13.39
CA VAL A 57 -7.00 4.37 14.67
C VAL A 57 -7.26 3.29 15.72
N GLY A 58 -6.55 3.35 16.85
CA GLY A 58 -6.73 2.42 17.96
C GLY A 58 -7.98 2.75 18.78
N ASN A 59 -8.49 1.76 19.52
CA ASN A 59 -9.60 1.89 20.48
C ASN A 59 -11.01 2.12 19.89
N GLU A 60 -11.18 2.00 18.58
CA GLU A 60 -12.48 2.05 17.91
C GLU A 60 -12.66 0.81 17.02
N LEU A 61 -13.73 0.04 17.24
CA LEU A 61 -14.17 -1.00 16.33
C LEU A 61 -15.15 -0.35 15.36
N GLY A 62 -14.74 -0.12 14.12
CA GLY A 62 -15.61 0.52 13.12
C GLY A 62 -15.47 -0.11 11.74
N ARG A 63 -16.50 0.13 10.92
CA ARG A 63 -16.56 -0.28 9.51
C ARG A 63 -16.11 0.84 8.56
N ASP A 64 -15.93 2.05 9.09
CA ASP A 64 -15.43 3.19 8.33
C ASP A 64 -13.97 2.99 7.94
N SER A 65 -13.44 3.79 7.02
CA SER A 65 -12.15 3.51 6.38
C SER A 65 -10.92 3.70 7.28
N GLN A 66 -11.13 4.08 8.54
CA GLN A 66 -10.09 4.50 9.49
C GLN A 66 -9.81 3.43 10.57
N PRO A 67 -10.80 2.95 11.35
CA PRO A 67 -10.58 1.88 12.31
C PRO A 67 -10.36 0.52 11.61
N LEU A 68 -9.40 -0.25 12.12
CA LEU A 68 -9.11 -1.61 11.70
C LEU A 68 -9.73 -2.61 12.70
N ASN A 69 -10.22 -3.74 12.22
CA ASN A 69 -10.89 -4.78 13.00
C ASN A 69 -10.26 -6.16 12.72
N LEU A 70 -9.53 -6.68 13.70
CA LEU A 70 -8.65 -7.85 13.55
C LEU A 70 -7.71 -7.73 12.32
N PRO A 71 -6.83 -6.71 12.29
CA PRO A 71 -5.86 -6.59 11.21
C PRO A 71 -4.89 -7.77 11.22
N GLY A 72 -4.68 -8.34 10.04
CA GLY A 72 -3.78 -9.47 9.79
C GLY A 72 -2.47 -9.02 9.16
N ARG A 73 -2.18 -9.57 7.98
CA ARG A 73 -0.94 -9.29 7.24
C ARG A 73 -0.84 -7.82 6.82
N ILE A 74 0.39 -7.32 6.81
CA ILE A 74 0.76 -5.99 6.35
C ILE A 74 1.76 -6.13 5.19
N PHE A 75 1.61 -5.30 4.17
CA PHE A 75 2.56 -5.15 3.08
C PHE A 75 2.92 -3.68 2.89
N ILE A 76 4.20 -3.39 2.63
CA ILE A 76 4.69 -2.04 2.39
C ILE A 76 5.23 -1.97 0.98
N ASP A 77 4.62 -1.11 0.18
CA ASP A 77 5.07 -0.78 -1.16
C ASP A 77 5.97 0.45 -1.10
N ILE A 78 7.28 0.19 -1.11
CA ILE A 78 8.33 1.20 -1.04
C ILE A 78 8.52 1.97 -2.35
N ARG A 79 7.98 1.48 -3.47
CA ARG A 79 8.22 2.08 -4.79
C ARG A 79 7.45 3.38 -4.96
N TYR A 80 6.29 3.49 -4.31
CA TYR A 80 5.33 4.57 -4.55
C TYR A 80 4.98 5.34 -3.26
N GLY A 81 6.00 5.84 -2.57
CA GLY A 81 5.82 6.69 -1.39
C GLY A 81 5.49 5.92 -0.11
N ASN A 82 5.96 4.67 0.00
CA ASN A 82 5.78 3.79 1.18
C ASN A 82 4.31 3.52 1.54
N ASN A 83 3.48 3.21 0.53
CA ASN A 83 2.08 2.85 0.77
C ASN A 83 1.99 1.58 1.62
N VAL A 84 1.09 1.58 2.60
CA VAL A 84 0.88 0.46 3.52
C VAL A 84 -0.45 -0.19 3.21
N TYR A 85 -0.44 -1.50 2.99
CA TYR A 85 -1.63 -2.31 2.75
C TYR A 85 -1.85 -3.21 3.95
N VAL A 86 -3.07 -3.22 4.48
CA VAL A 86 -3.45 -4.00 5.65
C VAL A 86 -4.65 -4.87 5.32
N VAL A 87 -4.55 -6.17 5.62
CA VAL A 87 -5.71 -7.06 5.61
C VAL A 87 -6.53 -6.77 6.85
N ASP A 88 -7.72 -6.18 6.68
CA ASP A 88 -8.65 -5.83 7.75
C ASP A 88 -9.71 -6.93 7.88
N GLY A 89 -9.37 -7.97 8.65
CA GLY A 89 -9.96 -9.30 8.54
C GLY A 89 -11.44 -9.38 8.91
N ASN A 90 -11.86 -8.77 10.03
CA ASN A 90 -13.27 -8.79 10.44
C ASN A 90 -14.15 -7.82 9.64
N ASN A 91 -13.53 -6.89 8.92
CA ASN A 91 -14.22 -6.02 7.97
C ASN A 91 -14.19 -6.59 6.54
N TYR A 92 -13.59 -7.77 6.33
CA TYR A 92 -13.53 -8.48 5.05
C TYR A 92 -12.97 -7.64 3.91
N ARG A 93 -11.95 -6.81 4.19
CA ARG A 93 -11.40 -5.85 3.23
C ARG A 93 -9.89 -5.73 3.30
N VAL A 94 -9.31 -5.13 2.25
CA VAL A 94 -7.93 -4.66 2.25
C VAL A 94 -7.96 -3.13 2.20
N GLN A 95 -7.28 -2.51 3.17
CA GLN A 95 -7.12 -1.06 3.25
C GLN A 95 -5.75 -0.65 2.72
N LYS A 96 -5.68 0.45 1.96
CA LYS A 96 -4.45 1.14 1.59
C LYS A 96 -4.33 2.44 2.36
N PHE A 97 -3.16 2.70 2.93
CA PHE A 97 -2.78 3.96 3.57
C PHE A 97 -1.59 4.57 2.83
N PHE A 98 -1.65 5.86 2.55
CA PHE A 98 -0.59 6.56 1.82
C PHE A 98 0.58 6.89 2.76
N GLY A 99 1.80 6.51 2.38
CA GLY A 99 2.98 6.65 3.25
C GLY A 99 3.40 8.10 3.53
N ASN A 100 2.89 9.07 2.77
CA ASN A 100 3.09 10.50 3.00
C ASN A 100 1.98 11.17 3.83
N SER A 101 0.90 10.45 4.16
CA SER A 101 -0.26 10.93 4.93
C SER A 101 -0.76 9.83 5.87
N LEU A 102 0.15 9.38 6.74
CA LEU A 102 -0.03 8.26 7.64
C LEU A 102 -0.78 8.70 8.90
N ALA A 103 -2.06 8.34 8.98
CA ALA A 103 -2.82 8.05 10.21
C ALA A 103 -4.35 7.99 9.97
N SER A 104 -4.88 8.69 8.96
CA SER A 104 -6.32 9.05 8.96
C SER A 104 -7.09 8.91 7.64
N ASN A 105 -6.43 8.53 6.53
CA ASN A 105 -7.06 8.44 5.21
C ASN A 105 -6.87 7.06 4.56
N GLY A 106 -7.25 6.00 5.28
CA GLY A 106 -7.33 4.67 4.67
C GLY A 106 -8.40 4.65 3.57
N ILE A 107 -8.13 3.95 2.46
CA ILE A 107 -9.12 3.65 1.43
C ILE A 107 -9.28 2.15 1.26
N THR A 108 -10.51 1.68 1.06
CA THR A 108 -10.76 0.28 0.71
C THR A 108 -10.41 0.06 -0.74
N VAL A 109 -9.42 -0.80 -1.00
CA VAL A 109 -9.00 -1.14 -2.37
C VAL A 109 -9.64 -2.43 -2.86
N VAL A 110 -10.07 -3.31 -1.96
CA VAL A 110 -10.86 -4.51 -2.29
C VAL A 110 -11.62 -5.01 -1.05
N GLY A 111 -12.78 -5.63 -1.28
CA GLY A 111 -13.59 -6.28 -0.25
C GLY A 111 -14.61 -5.34 0.39
N GLY A 112 -15.02 -5.66 1.63
CA GLY A 112 -16.06 -4.95 2.38
C GLY A 112 -17.46 -5.58 2.27
N ASN A 113 -17.61 -6.63 1.46
CA ASN A 113 -18.89 -7.29 1.18
C ASN A 113 -19.05 -8.65 1.89
N GLY A 114 -18.25 -8.92 2.92
CA GLY A 114 -18.25 -10.22 3.59
C GLY A 114 -17.33 -11.25 2.94
N TYR A 115 -17.50 -12.52 3.33
CA TYR A 115 -16.81 -13.65 2.71
C TYR A 115 -17.23 -13.80 1.25
N GLY A 116 -16.28 -14.13 0.37
CA GLY A 116 -16.60 -14.54 -1.00
C GLY A 116 -17.39 -15.84 -1.04
N SER A 117 -18.29 -15.97 -2.01
CA SER A 117 -18.87 -17.26 -2.40
C SER A 117 -17.99 -17.90 -3.47
N GLU A 118 -17.67 -19.18 -3.30
CA GLU A 118 -16.97 -19.98 -4.33
C GLU A 118 -17.78 -20.07 -5.64
#